data_AF-A0A959YXW8-F1
#
_entry.id   AF-A0A959YXW8-F1
#
_cell.length_a   1.000
_cell.length_b   1.000
_cell.length_c   1.000
_cell.angle_alpha   90.00
_cell.angle_beta   90.00
_cell.angle_gamma   90.00
#
_symmetry.space_group_name_H-M   'P 1'
#
loop_
_entity.id
_entity.type
_entity.pdbx_description
1 polymer ?
#
loop_
_entity_poly.entity_id
_entity_poly.type
_entity_poly.pdbx_seq_one_letter_code
_entity_poly.pdbx_strand_id
1 'polypeptide(L)' 'PHVLACHAGLECGILGTNYPDMQMISFGPNIRGAHSPDEKVQISSVQKYWGYLLETLERIQ' A
#
# COMPACT_ATOMS: atom_id res chain seq x y z
N PRO A 1 0.85 14.12 -3.06
CA PRO A 1 1.29 12.73 -2.75
C PRO A 1 2.47 12.39 -3.65
N HIS A 2 3.38 11.52 -3.21
CA HIS A 2 4.50 11.05 -4.04
C HIS A 2 4.14 9.67 -4.59
N VAL A 3 4.27 9.50 -5.91
CA VAL A 3 4.15 8.20 -6.58
C VAL A 3 5.57 7.70 -6.82
N LEU A 4 5.86 6.48 -6.35
CA LEU A 4 7.20 5.91 -6.34
C LEU A 4 7.16 4.44 -6.74
N ALA A 5 8.28 3.94 -7.26
CA ALA A 5 8.56 2.52 -7.32
C ALA A 5 9.56 2.16 -6.21
N CYS A 6 9.41 1.00 -5.60
CA CYS A 6 10.34 0.50 -4.59
C CYS A 6 11.21 -0.63 -5.15
N HIS A 7 12.45 -0.72 -4.70
CA HIS A 7 13.32 -1.86 -4.96
C HIS A 7 13.09 -2.95 -3.90
N ALA A 8 11.90 -3.54 -3.93
CA ALA A 8 11.46 -4.60 -3.03
C ALA A 8 10.41 -5.48 -3.75
N GLY A 9 10.18 -6.69 -3.24
CA GLY A 9 9.13 -7.57 -3.75
C GLY A 9 7.75 -7.11 -3.28
N LEU A 10 6.81 -6.96 -4.21
CA LEU A 10 5.39 -6.77 -3.95
C LEU A 10 4.59 -7.76 -4.79
N GLU A 11 3.48 -8.25 -4.25
CA GLU A 11 2.58 -9.17 -4.94
C GLU A 11 2.00 -8.56 -6.22
N CYS A 12 1.92 -7.23 -6.32
CA CYS A 12 1.50 -6.52 -7.54
C CYS A 12 2.33 -6.93 -8.78
N GLY A 13 3.60 -7.32 -8.63
CA GLY A 13 4.40 -7.83 -9.75
C GLY A 13 3.90 -9.17 -10.28
N ILE A 14 3.59 -10.11 -9.38
CA ILE A 14 3.03 -11.42 -9.73
C ILE A 14 1.60 -11.26 -10.25
N LEU A 15 0.78 -10.44 -9.58
CA LEU A 15 -0.60 -10.17 -9.99
C LEU A 15 -0.65 -9.53 -11.39
N GLY A 16 0.20 -8.55 -11.68
CA GLY A 16 0.27 -7.93 -13.01
C GLY A 16 0.74 -8.87 -14.11
N THR A 17 1.54 -9.89 -13.77
CA THR A 17 1.93 -10.93 -14.74
C THR A 17 0.76 -11.86 -15.06
N ASN A 18 -0.08 -12.18 -14.08
CA ASN A 18 -1.19 -13.13 -14.25
C ASN A 18 -2.51 -12.46 -14.67
N TYR A 19 -2.68 -11.17 -14.38
CA TYR A 19 -3.85 -10.36 -14.72
C TYR A 19 -3.37 -9.07 -15.43
N PRO A 20 -3.00 -9.16 -16.72
CA PRO A 20 -2.33 -8.06 -17.43
C PRO A 20 -3.21 -6.81 -17.58
N ASP A 21 -4.53 -6.96 -17.53
CA ASP A 21 -5.48 -5.85 -17.66
C ASP A 21 -5.86 -5.22 -16.30
N MET A 22 -5.40 -5.80 -15.19
CA MET A 22 -5.77 -5.32 -13.84
C MET A 22 -5.01 -4.04 -13.50
N GLN A 23 -5.75 -2.94 -13.34
CA GLN A 23 -5.19 -1.71 -12.80
C GLN A 23 -4.96 -1.86 -11.30
N MET A 24 -3.74 -1.54 -10.85
CA MET A 24 -3.33 -1.77 -9.47
C MET A 24 -2.57 -0.56 -8.90
N ILE A 25 -2.76 -0.34 -7.60
CA ILE A 25 -1.94 0.55 -6.78
C ILE A 25 -1.58 -0.18 -5.48
N SER A 26 -0.44 0.18 -4.89
CA SER A 26 -0.06 -0.25 -3.54
C SER A 26 0.20 0.98 -2.68
N PHE A 27 -0.43 1.03 -1.50
CA PHE A 27 -0.26 2.10 -0.52
C PHE A 27 -0.58 1.57 0.88
N GLY A 28 -0.06 2.22 1.91
CA GLY A 28 -0.22 1.75 3.29
C GLY A 28 0.27 2.77 4.33
N PRO A 29 0.11 2.44 5.63
CA PRO A 29 0.63 3.27 6.72
C PRO A 29 2.16 3.19 6.81
N ASN A 30 2.74 4.07 7.63
CA ASN A 30 4.18 4.02 7.91
C ASN A 30 4.49 2.86 8.88
N ILE A 31 5.19 1.85 8.37
CA ILE A 31 5.76 0.74 9.14
C ILE A 31 7.29 0.88 9.11
N ARG A 32 7.96 0.66 10.24
CA ARG A 32 9.43 0.73 10.35
C ARG A 32 9.95 -0.55 10.99
N GLY A 33 11.12 -1.01 10.53
CA GLY A 33 11.74 -2.24 11.04
C GLY A 33 10.96 -3.50 10.69
N ALA A 34 10.18 -3.49 9.59
CA ALA A 34 9.42 -4.66 9.16
C ALA A 34 10.33 -5.89 9.07
N HIS A 35 9.82 -7.04 9.52
CA HIS A 35 10.55 -8.32 9.61
C HIS A 35 11.68 -8.36 10.65
N SER A 36 11.64 -7.49 11.66
CA SER A 36 12.55 -7.51 12.80
C SER A 36 11.79 -7.42 14.13
N PRO A 37 12.40 -7.77 15.27
CA PRO A 37 11.80 -7.54 16.59
C PRO A 37 11.48 -6.07 16.88
N ASP A 38 12.08 -5.13 16.14
CA ASP A 38 11.85 -3.69 16.24
C ASP A 38 10.67 -3.21 15.36
N GLU A 39 9.94 -4.13 14.72
CA GLU A 39 8.81 -3.81 13.86
C GLU A 39 7.75 -3.02 14.62
N LYS A 40 7.42 -1.83 14.08
CA LYS A 40 6.42 -0.94 14.66
C LYS A 40 5.70 -0.14 13.61
N VAL A 41 4.44 0.15 13.90
CA VAL A 41 3.56 0.96 13.07
C VAL A 41 3.30 2.31 13.71
N GLN A 42 3.27 3.37 12.91
CA GLN A 42 2.91 4.71 13.39
C GLN A 42 1.38 4.85 13.41
N ILE A 43 0.77 4.86 14.61
CA ILE A 43 -0.70 4.92 14.82
C ILE A 43 -1.35 6.06 14.02
N SER A 44 -0.78 7.27 14.05
CA SER A 44 -1.35 8.41 13.33
C SER A 44 -1.37 8.23 11.80
N SER A 45 -0.44 7.43 11.25
CA SER A 45 -0.41 7.13 9.81
C SER A 45 -1.47 6.10 9.40
N VAL A 46 -1.88 5.22 10.33
CA VAL A 46 -2.98 4.28 10.12
C VAL A 46 -4.30 5.03 9.94
N GLN A 47 -4.56 6.04 10.76
CA GLN A 47 -5.75 6.89 10.62
C GLN A 47 -5.82 7.57 9.26
N LYS A 48 -4.68 8.08 8.77
CA LYS A 48 -4.59 8.70 7.44
C LYS A 48 -4.81 7.69 6.31
N TYR A 49 -4.16 6.52 6.41
CA TYR A 49 -4.33 5.42 5.46
C TYR A 49 -5.81 5.00 5.37
N TRP A 50 -6.46 4.83 6.52
CA TRP A 50 -7.85 4.39 6.59
C TRP A 50 -8.80 5.38 5.90
N GLY A 51 -8.61 6.69 6.14
CA GLY A 51 -9.38 7.73 5.44
C GLY A 51 -9.21 7.65 3.92
N TYR A 52 -7.99 7.46 3.42
CA TYR A 52 -7.77 7.31 1.98
C TYR A 52 -8.38 6.05 1.40
N LEU A 53 -8.32 4.93 2.13
CA LEU A 53 -8.92 3.68 1.68
C LEU A 53 -10.43 3.85 1.47
N LEU A 54 -11.13 4.36 2.49
CA LEU A 54 -12.58 4.57 2.43
C LEU A 54 -12.97 5.54 1.32
N GLU A 55 -12.32 6.70 1.24
CA GLU A 55 -12.59 7.70 0.21
C GLU A 55 -12.33 7.14 -1.20
N THR A 56 -11.29 6.32 -1.37
CA THR A 56 -10.99 5.68 -2.66
C THR A 56 -12.10 4.73 -3.06
N LEU A 57 -12.57 3.88 -2.14
CA LEU A 57 -13.67 2.95 -2.39
C LEU A 57 -14.99 3.66 -2.70
N GLU A 58 -15.29 4.75 -2.00
CA GLU A 58 -16.49 5.55 -2.26
C GLU A 58 -16.49 6.21 -3.65
N ARG A 59 -15.30 6.55 -4.17
CA ARG A 59 -15.13 7.19 -5.48
C ARG A 59 -15.05 6.22 -6.65
N ILE A 60 -14.82 4.93 -6.41
CA ILE A 60 -14.83 3.91 -7.47
C ILE A 60 -16.30 3.59 -7.76
N GLN A 61 -16.80 4.11 -8.88
CA GLN A 61 -18.10 3.80 -9.47
C GLN A 61 -17.96 2.83 -10.63
#